data_AF-A0A645AU67-F1
#
_entry.id   AF-A0A645AU67-F1
#
_cell.length_a   1.000
_cell.length_b   1.000
_cell.length_c   1.000
_cell.angle_alpha   90.00
_cell.angle_beta   90.00
_cell.angle_gamma   90.00
#
_symmetry.space_group_name_H-M   'P 1'
#
loop_
_entity.id
_entity.type
_entity.pdbx_description
1 polymer ?
#
loop_
_entity_poly.entity_id
_entity_poly.type
_entity_poly.pdbx_seq_one_letter_code
_entity_poly.pdbx_strand_id
1 'polypeptide(L)'
;MAKGKEPVQGFVQASKRVTDLFGCEGDFFLKPLLDIEWTVRRDDDFYFLCYWLENGKKVEAVIVKKNGEPLIYKTKDYSMVVAIDCVKIGFVFSNDKNISQ
;
A
#
# COMPACT_ATOMS: atom_id res chain seq x y z
N MET A 1 26.94 13.79 22.03
CA MET A 1 25.59 13.94 21.43
C MET A 1 25.54 13.08 20.17
N ALA A 2 24.98 11.87 20.17
CA ALA A 2 24.90 11.06 18.94
C ALA A 2 23.86 9.91 18.94
N LYS A 3 23.53 9.29 20.08
CA LYS A 3 22.68 8.08 20.10
C LYS A 3 21.18 8.31 19.84
N GLY A 4 20.69 9.54 19.92
CA GLY A 4 19.25 9.84 19.74
C GLY A 4 18.80 9.94 18.28
N LYS A 5 19.72 10.14 17.33
CA LYS A 5 19.39 10.37 15.90
C LYS A 5 19.38 9.09 15.06
N GLU A 6 20.06 8.04 15.50
CA GLU A 6 20.13 6.76 14.78
C GLU A 6 18.75 6.13 14.50
N PRO A 7 17.79 6.07 15.45
CA PRO A 7 16.49 5.47 15.19
C PRO A 7 15.69 6.24 14.13
N VAL A 8 15.75 7.58 14.18
CA VAL A 8 15.04 8.46 13.23
C VAL A 8 15.64 8.35 11.83
N GLN A 9 16.98 8.32 11.72
CA GLN A 9 17.66 8.13 10.44
C GLN A 9 17.40 6.75 9.85
N GLY A 10 17.40 5.71 10.68
CA GLY A 10 17.08 4.35 10.27
C GLY A 10 15.67 4.24 9.69
N PHE A 11 14.68 4.86 10.35
CA PHE A 11 13.30 4.92 9.85
C PHE A 11 13.21 5.61 8.49
N VAL A 12 13.79 6.81 8.34
CA VAL A 12 13.76 7.56 7.07
C VAL A 12 14.39 6.77 5.93
N GLN A 13 15.54 6.13 6.18
CA GLN A 13 16.20 5.29 5.17
C GLN A 13 15.40 4.04 4.82
N ALA A 14 14.76 3.40 5.80
CA ALA A 14 13.92 2.22 5.55
C ALA A 14 12.70 2.58 4.70
N SER A 15 11.99 3.65 5.05
CA SER A 15 10.86 4.15 4.27
C SER A 15 11.28 4.51 2.84
N LYS A 16 12.42 5.18 2.67
CA LYS A 16 12.97 5.50 1.34
C LYS A 16 13.28 4.23 0.53
N ARG A 17 13.86 3.20 1.13
CA ARG A 17 14.14 1.93 0.44
C ARG A 17 12.86 1.27 -0.08
N VAL A 18 11.76 1.35 0.69
CA VAL A 18 10.46 0.84 0.25
C VAL A 18 9.93 1.67 -0.92
N THR A 19 9.97 3.00 -0.84
CA THR A 19 9.49 3.85 -1.95
C THR A 19 10.34 3.66 -3.21
N ASP A 20 11.65 3.51 -3.07
CA ASP A 20 12.59 3.22 -4.16
C ASP A 20 12.27 1.86 -4.82
N LEU A 21 11.95 0.83 -4.02
CA LEU A 21 11.54 -0.50 -4.52
C LEU A 21 10.31 -0.42 -5.44
N PHE A 22 9.34 0.43 -5.10
CA PHE A 22 8.13 0.64 -5.89
C PHE A 22 8.26 1.74 -6.94
N GLY A 23 9.39 2.46 -6.99
CA GLY A 23 9.60 3.60 -7.88
C GLY A 23 8.63 4.75 -7.65
N CYS A 24 8.22 5.00 -6.40
CA CYS A 24 7.24 6.03 -6.05
C CYS A 24 7.82 7.15 -5.17
N GLU A 25 7.14 8.31 -5.13
CA GLU A 25 7.61 9.51 -4.43
C GLU A 25 7.40 9.46 -2.89
N GLY A 26 6.60 8.53 -2.39
CA GLY A 26 6.43 8.29 -0.95
C GLY A 26 5.59 9.31 -0.19
N ASP A 27 4.66 10.00 -0.86
CA ASP A 27 3.79 11.04 -0.28
C ASP A 27 2.61 10.46 0.54
N PHE A 28 2.80 9.32 1.20
CA PHE A 28 1.77 8.58 1.93
C PHE A 28 2.36 7.70 3.05
N PHE A 29 1.51 7.33 4.00
CA PHE A 29 1.88 6.36 5.04
C PHE A 29 2.00 4.95 4.46
N LEU A 30 2.94 4.17 4.95
CA LEU A 30 3.12 2.79 4.52
C LEU A 30 2.48 1.83 5.52
N LYS A 31 1.66 0.90 5.03
CA LYS A 31 1.01 -0.14 5.85
C LYS A 31 1.24 -1.52 5.23
N PRO A 32 2.17 -2.32 5.76
CA PRO A 32 2.39 -3.68 5.28
C PRO A 32 1.24 -4.59 5.73
N LEU A 33 0.67 -5.34 4.79
CA LEU A 33 -0.39 -6.33 4.95
C LEU A 33 -0.01 -7.59 4.14
N LEU A 34 1.16 -8.14 4.42
CA LEU A 34 1.80 -9.15 3.56
C LEU A 34 1.07 -10.50 3.55
N ASP A 35 0.44 -10.87 4.67
CA ASP A 35 -0.23 -12.15 4.84
C ASP A 35 -1.74 -12.09 4.55
N ILE A 36 -2.22 -10.95 4.08
CA ILE A 36 -3.64 -10.65 3.92
C ILE A 36 -4.06 -10.84 2.46
N GLU A 37 -5.16 -11.56 2.25
CA GLU A 37 -5.81 -11.66 0.94
C GLU A 37 -6.38 -10.31 0.51
N TRP A 38 -6.19 -9.99 -0.77
CA TRP A 38 -6.55 -8.68 -1.31
C TRP A 38 -6.89 -8.74 -2.79
N THR A 39 -7.69 -7.77 -3.23
CA THR A 39 -8.04 -7.58 -4.64
C THR A 39 -8.41 -6.14 -4.94
N VAL A 40 -8.48 -5.79 -6.22
CA VAL A 40 -8.94 -4.48 -6.69
C VAL A 40 -10.25 -4.67 -7.44
N ARG A 41 -11.33 -4.08 -6.92
CA ARG A 41 -12.63 -4.03 -7.59
C ARG A 41 -12.76 -2.69 -8.32
N ARG A 42 -13.27 -2.73 -9.55
CA ARG A 42 -13.73 -1.53 -10.25
C ARG A 42 -15.25 -1.43 -10.15
N ASP A 43 -15.75 -0.23 -9.91
CA ASP A 43 -17.17 0.10 -9.91
C ASP A 43 -17.33 1.49 -10.53
N ASP A 44 -17.90 1.55 -11.75
CA ASP A 44 -17.92 2.72 -12.63
C ASP A 44 -16.54 3.41 -12.75
N ASP A 45 -16.45 4.63 -12.22
CA ASP A 45 -15.27 5.50 -12.18
C ASP A 45 -14.48 5.36 -10.86
N PHE A 46 -14.79 4.41 -10.01
CA PHE A 46 -14.09 4.17 -8.76
C PHE A 46 -13.33 2.84 -8.79
N TYR A 47 -12.18 2.85 -8.14
CA TYR A 47 -11.41 1.65 -7.86
C TYR A 47 -11.36 1.46 -6.35
N PHE A 48 -11.65 0.26 -5.90
CA PHE A 48 -11.69 -0.11 -4.49
C PHE A 48 -10.65 -1.17 -4.20
N LEU A 49 -9.82 -0.90 -3.19
CA LEU A 49 -9.00 -1.91 -2.56
C LEU A 49 -9.91 -2.71 -1.63
N CYS A 50 -10.04 -4.02 -1.88
CA CYS A 50 -10.71 -4.95 -1.00
C CYS A 50 -9.66 -5.84 -0.31
N TYR A 51 -9.72 -5.99 1.01
CA TYR A 51 -8.86 -6.94 1.73
C TYR A 51 -9.58 -7.57 2.93
N TRP A 52 -9.13 -8.74 3.36
CA TRP A 52 -9.79 -9.53 4.41
C TRP A 52 -8.92 -9.65 5.65
N LEU A 53 -9.43 -9.17 6.78
CA LEU A 53 -8.77 -9.36 8.07
C LEU A 53 -8.82 -10.84 8.47
N GLU A 54 -7.95 -11.25 9.40
CA GLU A 54 -7.87 -12.63 9.90
C GLU A 54 -9.21 -13.17 10.45
N ASN A 55 -10.08 -12.29 10.94
CA ASN A 55 -11.42 -12.64 11.42
C ASN A 55 -12.47 -12.79 10.29
N GLY A 56 -12.05 -12.78 9.02
CA GLY A 56 -12.90 -12.87 7.84
C GLY A 56 -13.62 -11.57 7.46
N LYS A 57 -13.43 -10.48 8.24
CA LYS A 57 -14.07 -9.20 7.93
C LYS A 57 -13.42 -8.59 6.68
N LYS A 58 -14.25 -8.32 5.68
CA LYS A 58 -13.87 -7.53 4.50
C LYS A 58 -13.74 -6.05 4.86
N VAL A 59 -12.67 -5.43 4.39
CA VAL A 59 -12.45 -3.98 4.41
C VAL A 59 -12.39 -3.49 2.97
N GLU A 60 -13.03 -2.35 2.70
CA GLU A 60 -12.98 -1.66 1.41
C GLU A 60 -12.43 -0.25 1.60
N ALA A 61 -11.51 0.17 0.74
CA ALA A 61 -10.96 1.53 0.72
C ALA A 61 -10.91 2.06 -0.72
N VAL A 62 -11.17 3.35 -0.90
CA VAL A 62 -11.15 3.98 -2.23
C VAL A 62 -9.71 4.22 -2.66
N ILE A 63 -9.32 3.71 -3.83
CA ILE A 63 -7.98 3.88 -4.41
C ILE A 63 -7.84 5.30 -4.97
N VAL A 64 -6.74 5.95 -4.64
CA VAL A 64 -6.40 7.28 -5.16
C VAL A 64 -6.15 7.19 -6.66
N LYS A 65 -6.67 8.16 -7.42
CA LYS A 65 -6.37 8.30 -8.84
C LYS A 65 -5.30 9.38 -9.08
N LYS A 66 -4.40 9.13 -10.02
CA LYS A 66 -3.49 10.15 -10.58
C LYS A 66 -3.65 10.13 -12.09
N ASN A 67 -4.07 11.25 -12.67
CA ASN A 67 -4.36 11.38 -14.10
C ASN A 67 -5.40 10.36 -14.63
N GLY A 68 -6.44 10.07 -13.85
CA GLY A 68 -7.52 9.15 -14.21
C GLY A 68 -7.27 7.68 -13.86
N GLU A 69 -6.01 7.30 -13.67
CA GLU A 69 -5.60 5.91 -13.39
C GLU A 69 -5.46 5.64 -11.88
N PRO A 70 -5.83 4.43 -11.40
CA PRO A 70 -5.64 4.04 -10.01
C PRO A 70 -4.15 3.95 -9.66
N LEU A 71 -3.77 4.49 -8.52
CA LEU A 71 -2.38 4.54 -8.09
C LEU A 71 -1.96 3.21 -7.46
N ILE A 72 -1.52 2.29 -8.32
CA ILE A 72 -1.09 0.94 -7.99
C ILE A 72 0.32 0.72 -8.53
N TYR A 73 1.27 0.43 -7.66
CA TYR A 73 2.65 0.08 -8.02
C TYR A 73 2.85 -1.41 -7.88
N LYS A 74 3.47 -2.04 -8.88
CA LYS A 74 3.73 -3.47 -8.88
C LYS A 74 5.22 -3.74 -9.00
N THR A 75 5.68 -4.70 -8.22
CA THR A 75 6.99 -5.33 -8.34
C THR A 75 6.80 -6.81 -8.64
N LYS A 76 7.89 -7.58 -8.70
CA LYS A 76 7.82 -9.03 -8.86
C LYS A 76 7.02 -9.69 -7.73
N ASP A 77 7.34 -9.36 -6.48
CA ASP A 77 6.85 -10.10 -5.32
C ASP A 77 5.75 -9.34 -4.56
N TYR A 78 5.67 -8.02 -4.72
CA TYR A 78 4.75 -7.16 -3.98
C TYR A 78 3.99 -6.18 -4.85
N SER A 79 2.81 -5.79 -4.37
CA SER A 79 2.02 -4.69 -4.90
C SER A 79 1.76 -3.66 -3.81
N MET A 80 1.85 -2.38 -4.17
CA MET A 80 1.46 -1.27 -3.32
C MET A 80 0.22 -0.60 -3.91
N VAL A 81 -0.86 -0.57 -3.16
CA VAL A 81 -2.11 0.07 -3.54
C VAL A 81 -2.31 1.29 -2.67
N VAL A 82 -2.43 2.47 -3.29
CA VAL A 82 -2.60 3.70 -2.53
C VAL A 82 -4.06 4.06 -2.43
N ALA A 83 -4.61 4.01 -1.21
CA ALA A 83 -6.02 4.24 -0.93
C ALA A 83 -6.23 5.22 0.23
N ILE A 84 -7.44 5.77 0.33
CA ILE A 84 -7.83 6.69 1.40
C ILE A 84 -8.49 5.91 2.53
N ASP A 85 -7.89 5.96 3.72
CA ASP A 85 -8.42 5.46 4.98
C ASP A 85 -8.13 6.51 6.07
N CYS A 86 -8.99 7.52 6.17
CA CYS A 86 -8.81 8.80 6.89
C CYS A 86 -7.62 9.66 6.41
N VAL A 87 -6.56 9.05 5.88
CA VAL A 87 -5.37 9.65 5.26
C VAL A 87 -5.00 8.84 4.01
N LYS A 88 -4.03 9.33 3.21
CA LYS A 88 -3.47 8.58 2.08
C LYS A 88 -2.49 7.51 2.59
N ILE A 89 -2.78 6.25 2.30
CA ILE A 89 -1.98 5.10 2.75
C ILE A 89 -1.59 4.25 1.54
N GLY A 90 -0.31 3.91 1.43
CA GLY A 90 0.21 2.85 0.57
C GLY A 90 0.15 1.51 1.30
N PHE A 91 -0.86 0.72 0.98
CA PHE A 91 -1.02 -0.64 1.47
C PHE A 91 -0.13 -1.57 0.67
N VAL A 92 0.80 -2.24 1.34
CA VAL A 92 1.74 -3.16 0.69
C VAL A 92 1.29 -4.59 0.93
N PHE A 93 1.02 -5.30 -0.16
CA PHE A 93 0.59 -6.69 -0.14
C PHE A 93 1.58 -7.58 -0.87
N SER A 94 1.59 -8.85 -0.50
CA SER A 94 2.26 -9.88 -1.28
C SER A 94 1.42 -10.29 -2.49
N ASN A 95 2.07 -10.52 -3.63
CA ASN A 95 1.38 -10.85 -4.88
C ASN A 95 0.78 -12.27 -4.87
N ASP A 96 1.31 -13.19 -4.05
CA ASP A 96 0.76 -14.55 -3.86
C ASP A 96 -0.58 -14.56 -3.10
N LYS A 97 -0.91 -13.48 -2.40
CA LYS A 97 -2.20 -13.26 -1.72
C LYS A 97 -3.22 -12.50 -2.57
N ASN A 98 -2.89 -12.17 -3.82
CA ASN A 98 -3.84 -11.53 -4.71
C ASN A 98 -4.90 -12.53 -5.16
N ILE A 99 -6.17 -12.24 -4.87
CA ILE A 99 -7.29 -13.06 -5.32
C ILE A 99 -7.91 -12.43 -6.57
N SER A 100 -8.04 -13.22 -7.64
CA SER A 100 -8.79 -12.83 -8.83
C SER A 100 -10.29 -12.90 -8.54
N GLN A 101 -11.02 -11.81 -8.81
CA GLN A 101 -12.48 -11.83 -8.89
C GLN A 101 -12.93 -12.46 -10.21
#